data_AF-A0A355Z4E1-F1
#
_entry.id   AF-A0A355Z4E1-F1
#
_cell.length_a   1.000
_cell.length_b   1.000
_cell.length_c   1.000
_cell.angle_alpha   90.00
_cell.angle_beta   90.00
_cell.angle_gamma   90.00
#
_symmetry.space_group_name_H-M   'P 1'
#
loop_
_entity.id
_entity.type
_entity.pdbx_description
1 polymer ?
#
loop_
_entity_poly.entity_id
_entity_poly.type
_entity_poly.pdbx_seq_one_letter_code
_entity_poly.pdbx_strand_id
1 'polypeptide(L)'
;EEKKAAELATFKAQTKSQVTMLAVGGALMLLLGLVAPASFMQHFIVFVLACFIGFQVIWKVSHSLHTPLMAVTNAISGIIILGAILQIGSGSAVVSVLAAISVLIASINIVGGFLVTRRMLAMFQKS
;
A
#
# COMPACT_ATOMS: atom_id res chain seq x y z
N GLU A 1 30.18 -22.17 35.58
CA GLU A 1 30.73 -21.09 34.72
C GLU A 1 30.26 -21.19 33.28
N GLU A 2 30.15 -22.39 32.72
CA GLU A 2 29.72 -22.64 31.33
C GLU A 2 28.34 -22.04 30.97
N LYS A 3 27.34 -22.15 31.86
CA LYS A 3 26.02 -21.50 31.67
C LYS A 3 26.10 -19.97 31.62
N LYS A 4 26.93 -19.34 32.47
CA LYS A 4 27.14 -17.89 32.46
C LYS A 4 27.88 -17.41 31.21
N ALA A 5 28.83 -18.21 30.70
CA ALA A 5 29.54 -17.92 29.47
C ALA A 5 28.61 -18.03 28.24
N ALA A 6 27.73 -19.03 28.22
CA ALA A 6 26.70 -19.18 27.19
C ALA A 6 25.68 -18.02 27.21
N GLU A 7 25.20 -17.61 28.39
CA GLU A 7 24.30 -16.46 28.55
C GLU A 7 24.95 -15.12 28.14
N LEU A 8 26.25 -14.93 28.41
CA LEU A 8 27.00 -13.76 27.94
C LEU A 8 27.21 -13.76 26.43
N ALA A 9 27.42 -14.94 25.82
CA ALA A 9 27.58 -15.07 24.38
C ALA A 9 26.26 -14.80 23.64
N THR A 10 25.13 -15.32 24.14
CA THR A 10 23.81 -15.02 23.58
C THR A 10 23.44 -13.55 23.76
N PHE A 11 23.70 -12.96 24.94
CA PHE A 11 23.50 -11.53 25.17
C PHE A 11 24.31 -10.67 24.21
N LYS A 12 25.62 -10.93 24.04
CA LYS A 12 26.48 -10.18 23.09
C LYS A 12 26.00 -10.33 21.64
N ALA A 13 25.60 -11.53 21.23
CA ALA A 13 25.07 -11.77 19.88
C ALA A 13 23.76 -11.00 19.65
N GLN A 14 22.87 -11.00 20.64
CA GLN A 14 21.60 -10.31 20.61
C GLN A 14 21.78 -8.77 20.63
N THR A 15 22.67 -8.25 21.47
CA THR A 15 23.07 -6.84 21.49
C THR A 15 23.69 -6.42 20.16
N LYS A 16 24.59 -7.22 19.57
CA LYS A 16 25.19 -6.93 18.27
C LYS A 16 24.12 -6.86 17.18
N SER A 17 23.20 -7.81 17.13
CA SER A 17 22.08 -7.81 16.18
C SER A 17 21.20 -6.57 16.34
N GLN A 18 20.82 -6.23 17.57
CA GLN A 18 19.96 -5.08 17.87
C GLN A 18 20.65 -3.74 17.54
N VAL A 19 21.93 -3.57 17.90
CA VAL A 19 22.72 -2.38 17.55
C VAL A 19 22.91 -2.27 16.04
N THR A 20 23.16 -3.39 15.35
CA THR A 20 23.31 -3.39 13.89
C THR A 20 21.99 -2.98 13.23
N MET A 21 20.85 -3.50 13.70
CA MET A 21 19.53 -3.14 13.19
C MET A 21 19.21 -1.65 13.42
N LEU A 22 19.53 -1.12 14.60
CA LEU A 22 19.34 0.30 14.92
C LEU A 22 20.28 1.20 14.12
N ALA A 23 21.54 0.81 13.93
CA ALA A 23 22.51 1.57 13.14
C ALA A 23 22.12 1.61 11.65
N VAL A 24 21.72 0.47 11.08
CA VAL A 24 21.26 0.38 9.69
C VAL A 24 19.95 1.16 9.51
N GLY A 25 18.97 0.97 10.40
CA GLY A 25 17.71 1.71 10.36
C GLY A 25 17.92 3.22 10.52
N GLY A 26 18.78 3.63 11.45
CA GLY A 26 19.15 5.03 11.66
C GLY A 26 19.85 5.64 10.45
N ALA A 27 20.82 4.94 9.85
CA ALA A 27 21.51 5.40 8.65
C ALA A 27 20.57 5.53 7.45
N LEU A 28 19.65 4.57 7.24
CA LEU A 28 18.64 4.65 6.18
C LEU A 28 17.70 5.84 6.38
N MET A 29 17.25 6.09 7.61
CA MET A 29 16.40 7.25 7.93
C MET A 29 17.14 8.57 7.71
N LEU A 30 18.43 8.64 8.06
CA LEU A 30 19.26 9.82 7.83
C LEU A 30 19.44 10.09 6.33
N LEU A 31 19.78 9.07 5.54
CA LEU A 31 19.93 9.19 4.09
C LEU A 31 18.62 9.60 3.42
N LEU A 32 17.50 9.04 3.84
CA LEU A 32 16.18 9.46 3.38
C LEU A 32 15.92 10.92 3.75
N GLY A 33 16.22 11.36 4.97
CA GLY A 33 16.05 12.74 5.42
C GLY A 33 16.91 13.77 4.67
N LEU A 34 18.06 13.37 4.12
CA LEU A 34 18.92 14.25 3.32
C LEU A 34 18.40 14.49 1.91
N VAL A 35 17.61 13.57 1.36
CA VAL A 35 17.09 13.63 -0.03
C VAL A 35 15.60 14.00 -0.05
N ALA A 36 14.87 13.69 1.02
CA ALA A 36 13.42 13.82 1.07
C ALA A 36 12.96 15.27 1.34
N PRO A 37 11.99 15.80 0.57
CA PRO A 37 11.33 17.07 0.88
C PRO A 37 10.56 17.01 2.20
N ALA A 38 10.29 18.16 2.83
CA ALA A 38 9.52 18.22 4.09
C ALA A 38 8.12 17.57 3.99
N SER A 39 7.49 17.61 2.81
CA SER A 39 6.20 16.95 2.54
C SER A 39 6.27 15.43 2.50
N PHE A 40 7.45 14.84 2.27
CA PHE A 40 7.63 13.40 2.23
C PHE A 40 7.26 12.76 3.56
N MET A 41 7.73 13.32 4.68
CA MET A 41 7.41 12.78 6.01
C MET A 41 5.92 12.76 6.29
N GLN A 42 5.19 13.80 5.86
CA GLN A 42 3.73 13.84 5.98
C GLN A 42 3.05 12.75 5.15
N HIS A 43 3.41 12.60 3.87
CA HIS A 43 2.86 11.54 3.02
C HIS A 43 3.24 10.14 3.49
N PHE A 44 4.45 9.97 4.01
CA PHE A 44 4.94 8.71 4.55
C PHE A 44 4.17 8.28 5.81
N ILE A 45 3.91 9.22 6.72
CA ILE A 45 3.07 8.94 7.90
C ILE A 45 1.66 8.54 7.46
N VAL A 46 1.04 9.26 6.53
CA VAL A 46 -0.29 8.91 6.00
C VAL A 46 -0.27 7.53 5.34
N PHE A 47 0.76 7.22 4.56
CA PHE A 47 0.94 5.91 3.92
C PHE A 47 1.00 4.77 4.95
N VAL A 48 1.85 4.89 5.97
CA VAL A 48 1.99 3.87 7.02
C VAL A 48 0.68 3.68 7.77
N LEU A 49 0.02 4.78 8.19
CA LEU A 49 -1.27 4.71 8.88
C LEU A 49 -2.35 4.10 7.98
N ALA A 50 -2.38 4.42 6.69
CA ALA A 50 -3.31 3.82 5.74
C ALA A 50 -3.10 2.30 5.59
N CYS A 51 -1.85 1.81 5.60
CA CYS A 51 -1.56 0.37 5.63
C CYS A 51 -2.12 -0.32 6.88
N PHE A 52 -1.92 0.29 8.06
CA PHE A 52 -2.50 -0.22 9.32
C PHE A 52 -4.02 -0.30 9.27
N ILE A 53 -4.68 0.76 8.78
CA ILE A 53 -6.15 0.77 8.64
C ILE A 53 -6.60 -0.28 7.63
N GLY A 54 -5.94 -0.40 6.48
CA GLY A 54 -6.28 -1.40 5.46
C GLY A 54 -6.23 -2.83 5.99
N PHE A 55 -5.18 -3.15 6.76
CA PHE A 55 -5.08 -4.44 7.46
C PHE A 55 -6.24 -4.66 8.43
N GLN A 56 -6.52 -3.67 9.28
CA GLN A 56 -7.56 -3.78 10.32
C GLN A 56 -8.97 -3.98 9.72
N VAL A 57 -9.23 -3.36 8.57
CA VAL A 57 -10.53 -3.46 7.87
C VAL A 57 -10.73 -4.84 7.23
N ILE A 58 -9.67 -5.45 6.69
CA ILE A 58 -9.77 -6.74 5.98
C ILE A 58 -9.73 -7.94 6.95
N TRP A 59 -9.03 -7.83 8.08
CA TRP A 59 -8.77 -8.95 8.99
C TRP A 59 -10.03 -9.65 9.54
N LYS A 60 -11.15 -8.94 9.66
CA LYS A 60 -12.41 -9.48 10.25
C LYS A 60 -13.51 -9.75 9.22
N VAL A 61 -13.16 -9.92 7.94
CA VAL A 61 -14.15 -10.22 6.90
C VAL A 61 -14.63 -11.68 6.99
N SER A 62 -15.92 -11.94 6.76
CA SER A 62 -16.45 -13.30 6.65
C SER A 62 -15.82 -14.06 5.48
N HIS A 63 -15.60 -15.36 5.64
CA HIS A 63 -14.97 -16.20 4.60
C HIS A 63 -15.75 -16.19 3.28
N SER A 64 -17.09 -16.09 3.36
CA SER A 64 -17.97 -15.98 2.20
C SER A 64 -17.75 -14.72 1.35
N LEU A 65 -17.15 -13.68 1.94
CA LEU A 65 -16.97 -12.38 1.31
C LEU A 65 -15.58 -12.16 0.72
N HIS A 66 -14.64 -13.11 0.79
CA HIS A 66 -13.30 -12.95 0.21
C HIS A 66 -13.33 -12.69 -1.31
N THR A 67 -14.18 -13.41 -2.05
CA THR A 67 -14.31 -13.20 -3.51
C THR A 67 -14.96 -11.85 -3.85
N PRO A 68 -16.08 -11.44 -3.22
CA PRO A 68 -16.57 -10.07 -3.34
C PRO A 68 -15.55 -9.00 -2.94
N LEU A 69 -14.78 -9.23 -1.88
CA LEU A 69 -13.74 -8.29 -1.41
C LEU A 69 -12.61 -8.14 -2.44
N MET A 70 -12.21 -9.23 -3.10
CA MET A 70 -11.26 -9.17 -4.21
C MET A 70 -11.80 -8.32 -5.36
N ALA A 71 -13.09 -8.47 -5.71
CA ALA A 71 -13.71 -7.64 -6.76
C ALA A 71 -13.78 -6.16 -6.37
N VAL A 72 -14.10 -5.84 -5.10
CA VAL A 72 -14.11 -4.46 -4.58
C VAL A 72 -12.72 -3.84 -4.65
N THR A 73 -11.70 -4.54 -4.17
CA THR A 73 -10.32 -4.03 -4.13
C THR A 73 -9.77 -3.79 -5.54
N ASN A 74 -10.18 -4.60 -6.52
CA ASN A 74 -9.91 -4.32 -7.94
C ASN A 74 -10.58 -3.01 -8.39
N ALA A 75 -11.86 -2.80 -8.07
CA ALA A 75 -12.55 -1.55 -8.42
C ALA A 75 -11.91 -0.30 -7.78
N ILE A 76 -11.48 -0.42 -6.52
CA ILE A 76 -10.80 0.66 -5.78
C ILE A 76 -9.43 0.99 -6.41
N SER A 77 -8.73 0.00 -6.95
CA SER A 77 -7.44 0.21 -7.63
C SER A 77 -7.56 1.16 -8.85
N GLY A 78 -8.78 1.37 -9.36
CA GLY A 78 -9.11 2.38 -10.36
C GLY A 78 -8.78 3.83 -9.97
N ILE A 79 -8.37 4.10 -8.72
CA ILE A 79 -7.88 5.41 -8.25
C ILE A 79 -6.75 6.00 -9.11
N ILE A 80 -6.05 5.17 -9.88
CA ILE A 80 -5.07 5.58 -10.90
C ILE A 80 -5.63 6.62 -11.90
N ILE A 81 -6.96 6.70 -12.06
CA ILE A 81 -7.62 7.72 -12.89
C ILE A 81 -7.27 9.15 -12.47
N LEU A 82 -7.02 9.40 -11.17
CA LEU A 82 -6.63 10.71 -10.68
C LEU A 82 -5.28 11.14 -11.28
N GLY A 83 -4.32 10.22 -11.36
CA GLY A 83 -3.02 10.48 -11.99
C GLY A 83 -3.16 10.82 -13.46
N ALA A 84 -4.05 10.12 -14.18
CA ALA A 84 -4.29 10.37 -15.59
C ALA A 84 -4.97 11.73 -15.83
N ILE A 85 -5.97 12.09 -15.02
CA ILE A 85 -6.67 13.38 -15.12
C ILE A 85 -5.71 14.55 -14.87
N LEU A 86 -4.79 14.43 -13.92
CA LEU A 86 -3.78 15.46 -13.65
C LEU A 86 -2.82 15.70 -14.83
N GLN A 87 -2.71 14.75 -15.76
CA GLN A 87 -1.87 14.87 -16.95
C GLN A 87 -2.61 15.39 -18.19
N ILE A 88 -3.94 15.50 -18.13
CA ILE A 88 -4.74 16.11 -19.19
C ILE A 88 -4.40 17.60 -19.24
N GLY A 89 -3.90 18.07 -20.39
CA GLY A 89 -3.45 19.46 -20.55
C GLY A 89 -1.94 19.64 -20.33
N SER A 90 -1.18 18.55 -20.16
CA SER A 90 0.27 18.61 -20.33
C SER A 90 0.61 19.12 -21.74
N GLY A 91 1.59 20.03 -21.85
CA GLY A 91 1.97 20.67 -23.12
C GLY A 91 2.56 19.74 -24.18
N SER A 92 2.60 18.42 -23.92
CA SER A 92 3.05 17.39 -24.85
C SER A 92 1.87 16.60 -25.39
N ALA A 93 1.72 16.57 -26.72
CA ALA A 93 0.68 15.79 -27.39
C ALA A 93 0.78 14.29 -27.06
N VAL A 94 1.99 13.76 -26.90
CA VAL A 94 2.21 12.36 -26.52
C VAL A 94 1.65 12.06 -25.13
N VAL A 95 1.94 12.93 -24.15
CA VAL A 95 1.46 12.76 -22.78
C VAL A 95 -0.07 12.89 -22.73
N SER A 96 -0.64 13.81 -23.50
CA SER A 96 -2.11 13.96 -23.60
C SER A 96 -2.79 12.71 -24.17
N VAL A 97 -2.21 12.08 -25.21
CA VAL A 97 -2.75 10.81 -25.76
C VAL A 97 -2.63 9.68 -24.74
N LEU A 98 -1.50 9.55 -24.07
CA LEU A 98 -1.32 8.53 -23.03
C LEU A 98 -2.29 8.74 -21.86
N ALA A 99 -2.49 9.98 -21.42
CA ALA A 99 -3.46 10.32 -20.38
C ALA A 99 -4.89 9.95 -20.79
N ALA A 100 -5.29 10.21 -22.04
CA ALA A 100 -6.60 9.83 -22.56
C ALA A 100 -6.80 8.29 -22.54
N ILE A 101 -5.78 7.53 -22.95
CA ILE A 101 -5.82 6.06 -22.91
C ILE A 101 -5.87 5.56 -21.45
N SER A 102 -5.08 6.15 -20.57
CA SER A 102 -5.10 5.81 -19.14
C SER A 102 -6.47 6.07 -18.51
N VAL A 103 -7.12 7.19 -18.82
CA VAL A 103 -8.50 7.47 -18.36
C VAL A 103 -9.48 6.43 -18.88
N LEU A 104 -9.39 6.05 -20.16
CA LEU A 104 -10.26 5.02 -20.74
C LEU A 104 -10.12 3.68 -19.99
N ILE A 105 -8.88 3.20 -19.82
CA ILE A 105 -8.62 1.92 -19.15
C ILE A 105 -9.04 1.97 -17.67
N ALA A 106 -8.71 3.05 -16.97
CA ALA A 106 -9.11 3.22 -15.58
C ALA A 106 -10.63 3.26 -15.42
N SER A 107 -11.35 3.91 -16.35
CA SER A 107 -12.82 3.95 -16.36
C SER A 107 -13.42 2.56 -16.52
N ILE A 108 -12.86 1.72 -17.40
CA ILE A 108 -13.29 0.33 -17.57
C ILE A 108 -13.09 -0.47 -16.27
N ASN A 109 -11.95 -0.29 -15.60
CA ASN A 109 -11.67 -0.96 -14.32
C ASN A 109 -12.66 -0.55 -13.22
N ILE A 110 -12.94 0.75 -13.08
CA ILE A 110 -13.89 1.29 -12.11
C ILE A 110 -15.29 0.73 -12.38
N VAL A 111 -15.81 0.93 -13.59
CA VAL A 111 -17.18 0.54 -13.94
C VAL A 111 -17.35 -0.97 -13.88
N GLY A 112 -16.43 -1.74 -14.48
CA GLY A 112 -16.46 -3.20 -14.47
C GLY A 112 -16.36 -3.77 -13.05
N GLY A 113 -15.42 -3.25 -12.26
CA GLY A 113 -15.19 -3.68 -10.88
C GLY A 113 -16.41 -3.46 -9.98
N PHE A 114 -17.01 -2.26 -10.01
CA PHE A 114 -18.19 -1.97 -9.19
C PHE A 114 -19.46 -2.70 -9.66
N LEU A 115 -19.65 -2.89 -10.98
CA LEU A 115 -20.78 -3.66 -11.50
C LEU A 115 -20.72 -5.14 -11.11
N VAL A 116 -19.55 -5.77 -11.22
CA VAL A 116 -19.34 -7.17 -10.83
C VAL A 116 -19.51 -7.32 -9.32
N THR A 117 -18.90 -6.44 -8.53
CA THR A 117 -19.06 -6.40 -7.08
C THR A 117 -20.54 -6.34 -6.67
N ARG A 118 -21.31 -5.42 -7.28
CA ARG A 118 -22.74 -5.28 -6.99
C ARG A 118 -23.50 -6.57 -7.30
N ARG A 119 -23.21 -7.22 -8.43
CA ARG A 119 -23.81 -8.52 -8.78
C ARG A 119 -23.46 -9.59 -7.76
N MET A 120 -22.21 -9.66 -7.33
CA MET A 120 -21.77 -10.64 -6.33
C MET A 120 -22.47 -10.45 -4.98
N LEU A 121 -22.55 -9.21 -4.49
CA LEU A 121 -23.22 -8.90 -3.21
C LEU A 121 -24.74 -9.14 -3.29
N ALA A 122 -25.36 -8.88 -4.43
CA ALA A 122 -26.80 -9.14 -4.62
C ALA A 122 -27.16 -10.63 -4.54
N MET A 123 -26.22 -11.55 -4.83
CA MET A 123 -26.46 -13.00 -4.68
C MET A 123 -26.57 -13.40 -3.21
N PHE A 124 -25.94 -12.68 -2.28
CA PHE A 124 -26.07 -12.91 -0.84
C PHE A 124 -27.36 -12.35 -0.23
N GLN A 125 -28.05 -11.44 -0.90
CA GLN A 125 -29.34 -10.90 -0.44
C GLN A 125 -30.53 -11.75 -0.89
N LYS A 126 -30.30 -12.70 -1.81
CA LYS A 126 -31.33 -13.54 -2.42
C LYS A 126 -31.43 -14.93 -1.76
N SER A 127 -30.56 -15.21 -0.80
CA SER A 127 -30.45 -16.46 -0.02
C SER A 127 -30.44 -16.11 1.45
#